data_AF-A0A327JB73-F1
#
_entry.id   AF-A0A327JB73-F1
#
_cell.length_a   1.000
_cell.length_b   1.000
_cell.length_c   1.000
_cell.angle_alpha   90.00
_cell.angle_beta   90.00
_cell.angle_gamma   90.00
#
_symmetry.space_group_name_H-M   'P 1'
#
loop_
_entity.id
_entity.type
_entity.pdbx_description
1 polymer ?
#
loop_
_entity_poly.entity_id
_entity_poly.type
_entity_poly.pdbx_seq_one_letter_code
_entity_poly.pdbx_strand_id
1 'polypeptide(L)'
;MPIDNNGQSVQKNSQPTFVWQNSQILQQNQSNNFLIFVQQNNKTSTTNQQQQTVSEMLQNLKDVKLDTNSLNVCEPVSTRVEKPIMHEFSLTKEKKIPTLDKPYSTNTNVTQELFDGSAEDINAYLKGSKLEGMGQVFIDIQNKYHINALFLMGIAKVESGYGNQPKKSCKFNIVGAGGVYPKTYTDSINGLGRNLSKNYISSGLTTPSKIRNKYCKGNKTWPQKVSAEMNEIRNFLKKRYEL
;
A
#
# COMPACT_ATOMS: atom_id res chain seq x y z
N MET A 1 -19.36 33.22 29.49
CA MET A 1 -18.04 32.66 29.12
C MET A 1 -17.00 33.71 29.49
N PRO A 2 -15.85 33.36 30.11
CA PRO A 2 -14.89 34.38 30.50
C PRO A 2 -14.20 34.96 29.26
N ILE A 3 -14.00 36.28 29.30
CA ILE A 3 -13.42 37.16 28.28
C ILE A 3 -12.04 37.59 28.77
N ASP A 4 -11.03 37.62 27.91
CA ASP A 4 -9.70 38.13 28.26
C ASP A 4 -9.63 39.66 28.10
N ASN A 5 -8.60 40.25 28.71
CA ASN A 5 -8.49 41.70 28.93
C ASN A 5 -8.18 42.55 27.69
N ASN A 6 -8.24 41.97 26.47
CA ASN A 6 -7.92 42.70 25.24
C ASN A 6 -9.07 42.74 24.21
N GLY A 7 -10.27 42.28 24.57
CA GLY A 7 -11.48 42.53 23.75
C GLY A 7 -11.46 41.92 22.34
N GLN A 8 -10.62 40.91 22.09
CA GLN A 8 -10.58 40.20 20.81
C GLN A 8 -11.21 38.81 20.93
N SER A 9 -12.05 38.46 19.96
CA SER A 9 -12.68 37.15 19.89
C SER A 9 -11.65 36.07 19.58
N VAL A 10 -11.47 35.12 20.51
CA VAL A 10 -10.68 33.90 20.27
C VAL A 10 -11.38 33.08 19.19
N GLN A 11 -10.88 33.13 17.95
CA GLN A 11 -11.32 32.23 16.90
C GLN A 11 -10.90 30.80 17.26
N LYS A 12 -11.85 29.99 17.74
CA LYS A 12 -11.71 28.53 17.71
C LYS A 12 -11.62 28.09 16.25
N ASN A 13 -10.42 27.72 15.83
CA ASN A 13 -10.18 26.99 14.58
C ASN A 13 -10.95 25.65 14.61
N SER A 14 -12.21 25.70 14.20
CA SER A 14 -13.07 24.53 14.03
C SER A 14 -12.70 23.90 12.68
N GLN A 15 -11.79 22.93 12.72
CA GLN A 15 -11.56 22.03 11.60
C GLN A 15 -12.84 21.22 11.33
N PRO A 16 -13.24 21.03 10.06
CA PRO A 16 -14.54 20.44 9.73
C PRO A 16 -14.64 19.02 10.28
N THR A 17 -15.72 18.77 11.02
CA THR A 17 -16.10 17.44 11.49
C THR A 17 -16.32 16.51 10.31
N PHE A 18 -15.58 15.41 10.31
CA PHE A 18 -15.51 14.42 9.25
C PHE A 18 -16.78 13.56 9.20
N VAL A 19 -17.57 13.69 8.13
CA VAL A 19 -18.81 12.93 7.90
C VAL A 19 -18.66 12.10 6.62
N TRP A 20 -18.86 10.79 6.74
CA TRP A 20 -18.84 9.85 5.61
C TRP A 20 -20.24 9.68 5.05
N GLN A 21 -20.47 10.14 3.81
CA GLN A 21 -21.70 9.89 3.07
C GLN A 21 -21.55 8.65 2.18
N ASN A 22 -22.43 7.67 2.37
CA ASN A 22 -22.60 6.52 1.48
C ASN A 22 -23.33 6.94 0.20
N SER A 23 -22.75 6.70 -0.97
CA SER A 23 -23.45 6.83 -2.25
C SER A 23 -24.08 5.49 -2.61
N GLN A 24 -25.39 5.36 -2.46
CA GLN A 24 -26.18 4.30 -3.09
C GLN A 24 -26.77 4.85 -4.40
N ILE A 25 -26.79 3.98 -5.43
CA ILE A 25 -27.54 4.04 -6.69
C ILE A 25 -26.94 4.88 -7.84
N LEU A 26 -26.60 4.19 -8.94
CA LEU A 26 -27.19 4.40 -10.29
C LEU A 26 -26.57 3.39 -11.26
N GLN A 27 -27.32 2.31 -11.52
CA GLN A 27 -27.27 1.56 -12.77
C GLN A 27 -27.99 2.39 -13.84
N GLN A 28 -27.37 2.60 -15.01
CA GLN A 28 -27.96 2.64 -16.37
C GLN A 28 -27.11 3.50 -17.32
N ASN A 29 -27.08 3.05 -18.58
CA ASN A 29 -26.51 3.64 -19.81
C ASN A 29 -25.00 3.53 -20.05
N GLN A 30 -24.58 2.29 -20.33
CA GLN A 30 -23.43 1.99 -21.19
C GLN A 30 -23.89 2.07 -22.66
N SER A 31 -23.76 3.23 -23.29
CA SER A 31 -23.65 3.39 -24.75
C SER A 31 -23.19 4.82 -25.02
N ASN A 32 -22.15 4.98 -25.84
CA ASN A 32 -21.61 6.24 -26.39
C ASN A 32 -20.42 6.90 -25.68
N ASN A 33 -19.28 6.20 -25.56
CA ASN A 33 -17.98 6.89 -25.33
C ASN A 33 -16.81 6.37 -26.17
N PHE A 34 -17.07 5.61 -27.25
CA PHE A 34 -16.00 5.08 -28.11
C PHE A 34 -15.49 6.05 -29.20
N LEU A 35 -15.97 7.30 -29.24
CA LEU A 35 -15.67 8.24 -30.34
C LEU A 35 -14.90 9.51 -29.96
N ILE A 36 -14.42 9.64 -28.72
CA ILE A 36 -13.72 10.88 -28.28
C ILE A 36 -12.18 10.71 -28.21
N PHE A 37 -11.62 9.52 -28.44
CA PHE A 37 -10.18 9.30 -28.22
C PHE A 37 -9.24 9.42 -29.44
N VAL A 38 -9.75 9.70 -30.65
CA VAL A 38 -8.92 9.65 -31.87
C VAL A 38 -8.46 11.03 -32.38
N GLN A 39 -8.86 12.14 -31.76
CA GLN A 39 -8.64 13.48 -32.35
C GLN A 39 -7.59 14.38 -31.67
N GLN A 40 -6.69 13.86 -30.83
CA GLN A 40 -5.71 14.70 -30.11
C GLN A 40 -4.21 14.40 -30.33
N ASN A 41 -3.82 13.60 -31.32
CA ASN A 41 -2.39 13.29 -31.54
C ASN A 41 -1.80 13.77 -32.87
N ASN A 42 -2.24 14.91 -33.41
CA ASN A 42 -1.57 15.54 -34.56
C ASN A 42 -1.30 17.03 -34.30
N LYS A 43 -0.12 17.34 -33.72
CA LYS A 43 0.74 18.47 -34.14
C LYS A 43 2.13 18.35 -33.48
N THR A 44 3.12 18.53 -34.34
CA THR A 44 4.53 18.13 -34.29
C THR A 44 5.46 19.16 -33.62
N SER A 45 6.59 18.69 -33.09
CA SER A 45 7.88 19.40 -33.16
C SER A 45 9.02 18.38 -33.20
N THR A 46 9.83 18.49 -34.24
CA THR A 46 10.90 17.64 -34.74
C THR A 46 12.22 17.89 -34.02
N THR A 47 13.05 16.86 -33.79
CA THR A 47 14.50 16.82 -34.11
C THR A 47 15.00 15.38 -33.95
N ASN A 48 15.69 14.88 -34.97
CA ASN A 48 16.30 13.55 -35.06
C ASN A 48 17.53 13.41 -34.15
N GLN A 49 17.73 12.22 -33.54
CA GLN A 49 19.06 11.61 -33.39
C GLN A 49 18.97 10.09 -33.09
N GLN A 50 19.20 9.34 -34.17
CA GLN A 50 19.91 8.05 -34.33
C GLN A 50 19.83 6.96 -33.25
N GLN A 51 19.23 5.83 -33.65
CA GLN A 51 19.47 4.50 -33.08
C GLN A 51 20.84 3.99 -33.57
N GLN A 52 21.78 3.74 -32.67
CA GLN A 52 23.01 2.99 -32.99
C GLN A 52 22.69 1.50 -33.05
N THR A 53 23.26 0.82 -34.05
CA THR A 53 23.10 -0.63 -34.23
C THR A 53 24.27 -1.38 -33.59
N VAL A 54 24.00 -2.61 -33.15
CA VAL A 54 24.93 -3.49 -32.40
C VAL A 54 26.27 -3.72 -33.14
N SER A 55 26.28 -3.58 -34.48
CA SER A 55 27.49 -3.73 -35.30
C SER A 55 28.51 -2.59 -35.12
N GLU A 56 28.07 -1.37 -34.81
CA GLU A 56 28.97 -0.21 -34.61
C GLU A 56 29.69 -0.28 -33.24
N MET A 57 29.07 -0.88 -32.22
CA MET A 57 29.73 -1.10 -30.93
C MET A 57 30.84 -2.16 -30.99
N LEU A 58 30.73 -3.15 -31.89
CA LEU A 58 31.71 -4.23 -32.07
C LEU A 58 32.96 -3.81 -32.83
N GLN A 59 32.91 -2.73 -33.60
CA GLN A 59 34.10 -2.15 -34.24
C GLN A 59 34.97 -1.37 -33.25
N ASN A 60 34.36 -0.70 -32.26
CA ASN A 60 35.08 0.09 -31.27
C ASN A 60 35.86 -0.74 -30.22
N LEU A 61 35.69 -2.06 -30.19
CA LEU A 61 36.44 -2.97 -29.30
C LEU A 61 37.72 -3.54 -29.93
N LYS A 62 37.98 -3.29 -31.23
CA LYS A 62 39.13 -3.86 -31.94
C LYS A 62 40.39 -3.00 -31.91
N ASP A 63 40.31 -1.74 -31.46
CA ASP A 63 41.41 -0.77 -31.54
C ASP A 63 42.13 -0.46 -30.23
N VAL A 64 41.95 -1.25 -29.17
CA VAL A 64 42.76 -1.10 -27.94
C VAL A 64 44.11 -1.80 -28.12
N LYS A 65 45.09 -1.09 -28.70
CA LYS A 65 46.50 -1.48 -28.64
C LYS A 65 47.09 -1.09 -27.29
N LEU A 66 47.75 -2.08 -26.66
CA LEU A 66 48.59 -1.94 -25.48
C LEU A 66 49.73 -0.96 -25.74
N ASP A 67 49.86 0.07 -24.91
CA ASP A 67 51.07 0.88 -24.84
C ASP A 67 51.90 0.48 -23.61
N THR A 68 53.14 0.10 -23.88
CA THR A 68 54.12 -0.46 -22.94
C THR A 68 55.25 0.54 -22.77
N ASN A 69 55.22 1.39 -21.73
CA ASN A 69 56.41 1.86 -20.99
C ASN A 69 56.08 2.99 -20.00
N SER A 70 56.07 2.68 -18.71
CA SER A 70 57.06 3.25 -17.80
C SER A 70 57.23 2.30 -16.63
N LEU A 71 58.37 1.61 -16.59
CA LEU A 71 58.81 0.80 -15.47
C LEU A 71 59.03 1.72 -14.26
N ASN A 72 58.32 1.47 -13.17
CA ASN A 72 58.88 1.66 -11.84
C ASN A 72 58.69 0.35 -11.08
N VAL A 73 59.80 -0.35 -10.93
CA VAL A 73 59.93 -1.56 -10.14
C VAL A 73 59.68 -1.18 -8.67
N CYS A 74 58.66 -1.80 -8.06
CA CYS A 74 58.56 -1.88 -6.61
C CYS A 74 58.42 -3.37 -6.27
N GLU A 75 59.29 -3.84 -5.38
CA GLU A 75 59.49 -5.24 -5.02
C GLU A 75 58.21 -5.93 -4.53
N PRO A 76 58.08 -7.28 -4.66
CA PRO A 76 56.91 -7.96 -4.12
C PRO A 76 57.00 -8.02 -2.60
N VAL A 77 56.22 -7.18 -1.91
CA VAL A 77 55.87 -7.48 -0.52
C VAL A 77 54.89 -8.65 -0.53
N SER A 78 55.46 -9.84 -0.37
CA SER A 78 54.77 -11.05 0.04
C SER A 78 54.02 -10.81 1.35
N THR A 79 52.80 -11.37 1.46
CA THR A 79 51.91 -11.49 2.63
C THR A 79 50.87 -10.38 2.88
N ARG A 80 49.78 -10.39 2.09
CA ARG A 80 48.41 -10.41 2.65
C ARG A 80 47.41 -10.92 1.61
N VAL A 81 47.15 -12.23 1.59
CA VAL A 81 45.85 -12.71 1.08
C VAL A 81 44.86 -12.35 2.17
N GLU A 82 44.24 -11.17 2.08
CA GLU A 82 43.01 -10.95 2.85
C GLU A 82 42.01 -11.97 2.33
N LYS A 83 41.68 -12.95 3.18
CA LYS A 83 40.55 -13.85 2.95
C LYS A 83 39.39 -12.99 2.51
N PRO A 84 38.67 -13.31 1.42
CA PRO A 84 37.45 -12.61 1.11
C PRO A 84 36.59 -12.69 2.36
N ILE A 85 36.29 -11.53 2.95
CA ILE A 85 35.20 -11.43 3.91
C ILE A 85 33.98 -11.73 3.06
N MET A 86 33.63 -13.01 2.98
CA MET A 86 32.31 -13.47 2.63
C MET A 86 31.42 -12.78 3.65
N HIS A 87 30.86 -11.62 3.29
CA HIS A 87 29.71 -11.10 3.98
C HIS A 87 28.68 -12.21 3.85
N GLU A 88 28.54 -12.96 4.93
CA GLU A 88 27.55 -13.99 5.09
C GLU A 88 26.21 -13.28 4.96
N PHE A 89 25.71 -13.19 3.73
CA PHE A 89 24.34 -12.80 3.48
C PHE A 89 23.56 -13.95 4.07
N SER A 90 23.11 -13.79 5.32
CA SER A 90 22.33 -14.79 6.05
C SER A 90 21.08 -15.09 5.24
N LEU A 91 21.17 -16.05 4.33
CA LEU A 91 20.13 -16.55 3.46
C LEU A 91 19.20 -17.47 4.22
N THR A 92 18.82 -17.15 5.46
CA THR A 92 17.81 -17.90 6.22
C THR A 92 17.21 -17.02 7.32
N LYS A 93 16.48 -15.95 6.96
CA LYS A 93 15.34 -15.60 7.83
C LYS A 93 14.34 -16.74 7.65
N GLU A 94 14.31 -17.67 8.60
CA GLU A 94 13.28 -18.72 8.62
C GLU A 94 11.92 -18.06 8.39
N LYS A 95 11.21 -18.55 7.38
CA LYS A 95 9.93 -17.99 6.97
C LYS A 95 8.94 -18.22 8.11
N LYS A 96 8.70 -17.17 8.91
CA LYS A 96 7.78 -17.24 10.04
C LYS A 96 6.38 -17.59 9.54
N ILE A 97 5.86 -18.72 10.00
CA ILE A 97 4.49 -19.15 9.72
C ILE A 97 3.54 -18.31 10.58
N PRO A 98 2.50 -17.69 10.01
CA PRO A 98 1.52 -16.92 10.78
C PRO A 98 0.69 -17.81 11.71
N THR A 99 0.38 -17.30 12.89
CA THR A 99 -0.49 -17.95 13.87
C THR A 99 -1.95 -17.68 13.50
N LEU A 100 -2.69 -18.73 13.10
CA LEU A 100 -4.04 -18.62 12.53
C LEU A 100 -5.06 -19.46 13.29
N ASP A 101 -4.94 -19.58 14.61
CA ASP A 101 -5.70 -20.56 15.40
C ASP A 101 -7.20 -20.29 15.42
N LYS A 102 -7.60 -19.02 15.50
CA LYS A 102 -8.99 -18.61 15.72
C LYS A 102 -9.55 -17.84 14.52
N PRO A 103 -10.84 -18.06 14.16
CA PRO A 103 -11.51 -17.23 13.18
C PRO A 103 -11.76 -15.83 13.75
N TYR A 104 -11.73 -14.84 12.88
CA TYR A 104 -12.08 -13.47 13.19
C TYR A 104 -13.60 -13.29 13.25
N SER A 105 -14.05 -12.41 14.14
CA SER A 105 -15.47 -12.09 14.31
C SER A 105 -15.68 -10.58 14.35
N THR A 106 -16.94 -10.16 14.41
CA THR A 106 -17.28 -8.73 14.53
C THR A 106 -16.82 -8.11 15.87
N ASN A 107 -16.41 -8.94 16.83
CA ASN A 107 -15.91 -8.55 18.14
C ASN A 107 -14.40 -8.78 18.31
N THR A 108 -13.69 -9.26 17.28
CA THR A 108 -12.22 -9.34 17.26
C THR A 108 -11.61 -8.00 17.63
N ASN A 109 -10.62 -8.00 18.53
CA ASN A 109 -9.91 -6.79 18.91
C ASN A 109 -8.75 -6.55 17.93
N VAL A 110 -8.96 -5.63 16.99
CA VAL A 110 -8.03 -5.40 15.86
C VAL A 110 -6.73 -4.71 16.28
N THR A 111 -6.58 -4.30 17.54
CA THR A 111 -5.33 -3.73 18.08
C THR A 111 -4.56 -4.72 18.96
N GLN A 112 -5.11 -5.90 19.23
CA GLN A 112 -4.45 -6.94 20.04
C GLN A 112 -4.15 -8.17 19.19
N GLU A 113 -5.09 -8.56 18.33
CA GLU A 113 -4.91 -9.65 17.38
C GLU A 113 -4.22 -9.11 16.13
N LEU A 114 -2.96 -8.70 16.19
CA LEU A 114 -2.21 -8.25 15.02
C LEU A 114 -1.88 -9.42 14.09
N PHE A 115 -1.74 -9.16 12.79
CA PHE A 115 -1.31 -10.16 11.83
C PHE A 115 0.19 -10.39 11.98
N ASP A 116 0.61 -11.63 12.13
CA ASP A 116 1.98 -11.99 12.50
C ASP A 116 2.75 -12.71 11.39
N GLY A 117 2.14 -12.79 10.20
CA GLY A 117 2.73 -13.29 8.95
C GLY A 117 3.47 -12.22 8.15
N SER A 118 3.73 -12.54 6.89
CA SER A 118 4.65 -11.77 6.03
C SER A 118 3.97 -10.88 4.98
N ALA A 119 4.72 -9.95 4.40
CA ALA A 119 4.25 -9.17 3.25
C ALA A 119 3.99 -10.08 2.03
N GLU A 120 4.77 -11.16 1.88
CA GLU A 120 4.63 -12.16 0.84
C GLU A 120 3.31 -12.93 0.95
N ASP A 121 2.83 -13.17 2.16
CA ASP A 121 1.52 -13.80 2.43
C ASP A 121 0.38 -12.92 1.92
N ILE A 122 0.44 -11.63 2.25
CA ILE A 122 -0.53 -10.65 1.77
C ILE A 122 -0.44 -10.50 0.25
N ASN A 123 0.77 -10.44 -0.31
CA ASN A 123 0.97 -10.34 -1.75
C ASN A 123 0.44 -11.56 -2.51
N ALA A 124 0.61 -12.76 -1.96
CA ALA A 124 0.05 -13.99 -2.53
C ALA A 124 -1.49 -13.93 -2.61
N TYR A 125 -2.14 -13.36 -1.58
CA TYR A 125 -3.59 -13.19 -1.56
C TYR A 125 -4.09 -12.08 -2.50
N LEU A 126 -3.34 -10.98 -2.62
CA LEU A 126 -3.73 -9.81 -3.42
C LEU A 126 -3.44 -9.95 -4.93
N LYS A 127 -2.87 -11.07 -5.37
CA LYS A 127 -2.54 -11.33 -6.77
C LYS A 127 -3.76 -11.14 -7.68
N GLY A 128 -3.60 -10.39 -8.77
CA GLY A 128 -4.66 -10.05 -9.72
C GLY A 128 -5.55 -8.87 -9.30
N SER A 129 -5.32 -8.26 -8.14
CA SER A 129 -6.02 -7.03 -7.72
C SER A 129 -5.24 -5.76 -8.06
N LYS A 130 -5.86 -4.58 -7.90
CA LYS A 130 -5.13 -3.31 -8.01
C LYS A 130 -4.16 -3.04 -6.86
N LEU A 131 -4.24 -3.84 -5.80
CA LEU A 131 -3.33 -3.76 -4.65
C LEU A 131 -2.28 -4.88 -4.67
N GLU A 132 -2.10 -5.57 -5.79
CA GLU A 132 -0.98 -6.50 -5.95
C GLU A 132 0.35 -5.82 -5.63
N GLY A 133 1.22 -6.52 -4.89
CA GLY A 133 2.51 -5.99 -4.45
C GLY A 133 2.45 -5.06 -3.22
N MET A 134 1.26 -4.72 -2.70
CA MET A 134 1.10 -3.80 -1.57
C MET A 134 1.24 -4.46 -0.18
N GLY A 135 1.67 -5.72 -0.10
CA GLY A 135 1.79 -6.47 1.16
C GLY A 135 2.62 -5.75 2.22
N GLN A 136 3.78 -5.20 1.83
CA GLN A 136 4.64 -4.46 2.76
C GLN A 136 3.95 -3.19 3.28
N VAL A 137 3.16 -2.52 2.43
CA VAL A 137 2.40 -1.33 2.83
C VAL A 137 1.41 -1.65 3.95
N PHE A 138 0.71 -2.78 3.87
CA PHE A 138 -0.20 -3.21 4.94
C PHE A 138 0.54 -3.54 6.24
N ILE A 139 1.69 -4.20 6.17
CA ILE A 139 2.54 -4.51 7.34
C ILE A 139 3.08 -3.22 7.98
N ASP A 140 3.60 -2.29 7.17
CA ASP A 140 4.13 -1.02 7.66
C ASP A 140 3.06 -0.19 8.37
N ILE A 141 1.85 -0.17 7.82
CA ILE A 141 0.72 0.56 8.40
C ILE A 141 0.20 -0.13 9.67
N GLN A 142 0.18 -1.46 9.69
CA GLN A 142 -0.10 -2.20 10.92
C GLN A 142 0.89 -1.81 12.01
N ASN A 143 2.19 -1.85 11.73
CA ASN A 143 3.23 -1.56 12.71
C ASN A 143 3.16 -0.10 13.17
N LYS A 144 2.92 0.82 12.24
CA LYS A 144 2.83 2.26 12.50
C LYS A 144 1.63 2.65 13.38
N TYR A 145 0.46 2.06 13.15
CA TYR A 145 -0.78 2.46 13.84
C TYR A 145 -1.29 1.43 14.84
N HIS A 146 -0.61 0.28 14.96
CA HIS A 146 -0.99 -0.85 15.81
C HIS A 146 -2.40 -1.38 15.49
N ILE A 147 -2.65 -1.65 14.19
CA ILE A 147 -3.94 -2.11 13.66
C ILE A 147 -3.71 -3.33 12.79
N ASN A 148 -4.44 -4.42 13.04
CA ASN A 148 -4.34 -5.66 12.28
C ASN A 148 -4.41 -5.42 10.76
N ALA A 149 -3.42 -5.95 10.04
CA ALA A 149 -3.27 -5.80 8.59
C ALA A 149 -4.44 -6.41 7.81
N LEU A 150 -4.95 -7.57 8.24
CA LEU A 150 -6.10 -8.23 7.61
C LEU A 150 -7.39 -7.42 7.79
N PHE A 151 -7.54 -6.69 8.90
CA PHE A 151 -8.65 -5.77 9.09
C PHE A 151 -8.59 -4.61 8.10
N LEU A 152 -7.40 -4.02 7.89
CA LEU A 152 -7.20 -2.98 6.88
C LEU A 152 -7.51 -3.50 5.47
N MET A 153 -7.09 -4.72 5.15
CA MET A 153 -7.43 -5.40 3.89
C MET A 153 -8.94 -5.64 3.76
N GLY A 154 -9.59 -6.12 4.82
CA GLY A 154 -11.04 -6.33 4.85
C GLY A 154 -11.82 -5.06 4.56
N ILE A 155 -11.39 -3.91 5.07
CA ILE A 155 -11.97 -2.62 4.69
C ILE A 155 -11.71 -2.32 3.21
N ALA A 156 -10.48 -2.44 2.73
CA ALA A 156 -10.16 -2.18 1.32
C ALA A 156 -10.97 -3.07 0.34
N LYS A 157 -11.24 -4.33 0.72
CA LYS A 157 -12.15 -5.21 0.00
C LYS A 157 -13.58 -4.66 -0.01
N VAL A 158 -14.13 -4.37 1.15
CA VAL A 158 -15.54 -3.98 1.28
C VAL A 158 -15.82 -2.66 0.58
N GLU A 159 -14.88 -1.72 0.63
CA GLU A 159 -15.05 -0.37 0.11
C GLU A 159 -14.81 -0.28 -1.41
N SER A 160 -13.93 -1.12 -1.99
CA SER A 160 -13.57 -0.99 -3.40
C SER A 160 -13.18 -2.29 -4.11
N GLY A 161 -13.35 -3.44 -3.47
CA GLY A 161 -12.94 -4.72 -4.03
C GLY A 161 -11.43 -4.78 -4.29
N TYR A 162 -10.62 -4.27 -3.34
CA TYR A 162 -9.17 -4.11 -3.51
C TYR A 162 -8.80 -3.16 -4.65
N GLY A 163 -9.47 -2.01 -4.70
CA GLY A 163 -9.20 -0.94 -5.66
C GLY A 163 -9.78 -1.15 -7.06
N ASN A 164 -10.54 -2.22 -7.29
CA ASN A 164 -11.23 -2.49 -8.56
C ASN A 164 -12.41 -1.54 -8.81
N GLN A 165 -13.05 -1.06 -7.75
CA GLN A 165 -14.18 -0.13 -7.78
C GLN A 165 -13.91 1.06 -6.84
N PRO A 166 -12.92 1.92 -7.14
CA PRO A 166 -12.61 3.07 -6.31
C PRO A 166 -13.70 4.15 -6.45
N LYS A 167 -13.61 5.19 -5.61
CA LYS A 167 -14.49 6.36 -5.73
C LYS A 167 -14.35 7.00 -7.11
N LYS A 168 -15.48 7.28 -7.78
CA LYS A 168 -15.51 7.83 -9.16
C LYS A 168 -14.64 9.08 -9.34
N SER A 169 -14.56 9.95 -8.33
CA SER A 169 -13.78 11.18 -8.37
C SER A 169 -12.27 11.01 -8.12
N CYS A 170 -11.82 9.84 -7.64
CA CYS A 170 -10.41 9.61 -7.32
C CYS A 170 -10.08 8.11 -7.31
N LYS A 171 -9.33 7.65 -8.33
CA LYS A 171 -8.97 6.22 -8.52
C LYS A 171 -8.19 5.61 -7.36
N PHE A 172 -7.47 6.43 -6.59
CA PHE A 172 -6.68 5.97 -5.45
C PHE A 172 -7.47 5.98 -4.14
N ASN A 173 -8.67 6.58 -4.12
CA ASN A 173 -9.53 6.57 -2.95
C ASN A 173 -10.31 5.25 -2.88
N ILE A 174 -9.62 4.24 -2.37
CA ILE A 174 -10.08 2.84 -2.27
C ILE A 174 -10.84 2.54 -0.97
N VAL A 175 -10.92 3.53 -0.06
CA VAL A 175 -11.55 3.39 1.26
C VAL A 175 -12.77 4.29 1.44
N GLY A 176 -13.16 5.03 0.38
CA GLY A 176 -14.40 5.82 0.32
C GLY A 176 -14.32 7.24 0.90
N ALA A 177 -13.13 7.77 1.21
CA ALA A 177 -12.91 9.00 1.98
C ALA A 177 -13.60 10.23 1.38
N GLY A 178 -14.53 10.82 2.12
CA GLY A 178 -15.15 12.11 1.78
C GLY A 178 -14.13 13.24 1.81
N GLY A 179 -14.04 14.04 0.74
CA GLY A 179 -13.14 15.19 0.68
C GLY A 179 -11.64 14.87 0.67
N VAL A 180 -11.24 13.60 0.49
CA VAL A 180 -9.83 13.19 0.42
C VAL A 180 -9.49 12.66 -0.97
N TYR A 181 -8.34 13.10 -1.48
CA TYR A 181 -7.83 12.80 -2.82
C TYR A 181 -6.41 12.23 -2.70
N PRO A 182 -6.25 10.97 -2.26
CA PRO A 182 -4.93 10.33 -2.20
C PRO A 182 -4.29 10.28 -3.59
N LYS A 183 -2.96 10.41 -3.65
CA LYS A 183 -2.20 10.37 -4.91
C LYS A 183 -1.70 8.98 -5.25
N THR A 184 -1.65 8.08 -4.27
CA THR A 184 -1.23 6.69 -4.40
C THR A 184 -2.13 5.77 -3.55
N TYR A 185 -2.10 4.46 -3.83
CA TYR A 185 -2.77 3.47 -2.96
C TYR A 185 -2.17 3.49 -1.55
N THR A 186 -0.85 3.64 -1.43
CA THR A 186 -0.15 3.81 -0.14
C THR A 186 -0.72 4.98 0.66
N ASP A 187 -0.94 6.15 0.04
CA ASP A 187 -1.54 7.31 0.70
C ASP A 187 -2.95 6.99 1.22
N SER A 188 -3.74 6.25 0.43
CA SER A 188 -5.09 5.88 0.83
C SER A 188 -5.09 4.92 2.01
N ILE A 189 -4.24 3.89 2.00
CA ILE A 189 -4.18 2.90 3.09
C ILE A 189 -3.59 3.56 4.35
N ASN A 190 -2.54 4.39 4.21
CA ASN A 190 -1.96 5.13 5.34
C ASN A 190 -2.97 6.14 5.92
N GLY A 191 -3.76 6.79 5.06
CA GLY A 191 -4.87 7.66 5.45
C GLY A 191 -5.95 6.90 6.24
N LEU A 192 -6.29 5.68 5.83
CA LEU A 192 -7.19 4.78 6.57
C LEU A 192 -6.62 4.47 7.95
N GLY A 193 -5.38 3.99 8.04
CA GLY A 193 -4.72 3.66 9.31
C GLY A 193 -4.68 4.84 10.27
N ARG A 194 -4.27 6.01 9.77
CA ARG A 194 -4.27 7.28 10.53
C ARG A 194 -5.66 7.65 11.05
N ASN A 195 -6.68 7.54 10.20
CA ASN A 195 -8.05 7.86 10.57
C ASN A 195 -8.58 6.91 11.66
N LEU A 196 -8.39 5.60 11.48
CA LEU A 196 -8.79 4.59 12.46
C LEU A 196 -8.10 4.79 13.81
N SER A 197 -6.78 4.97 13.79
CA SER A 197 -5.98 5.24 14.99
C SER A 197 -6.48 6.48 15.74
N LYS A 198 -6.55 7.63 15.04
CA LYS A 198 -6.88 8.91 15.65
C LYS A 198 -8.33 9.03 16.10
N ASN A 199 -9.28 8.54 15.31
CA ASN A 199 -10.70 8.87 15.49
C ASN A 199 -11.54 7.73 16.05
N TYR A 200 -11.00 6.52 16.16
CA TYR A 200 -11.75 5.33 16.59
C TYR A 200 -11.02 4.62 17.73
N ILE A 201 -9.78 4.20 17.48
CA ILE A 201 -9.00 3.41 18.43
C ILE A 201 -8.63 4.23 19.67
N SER A 202 -8.22 5.49 19.49
CA SER A 202 -7.99 6.43 20.61
C SER A 202 -9.21 6.61 21.52
N SER A 203 -10.41 6.32 21.03
CA SER A 203 -11.69 6.39 21.75
C SER A 203 -12.17 5.02 22.26
N GLY A 204 -11.32 3.99 22.23
CA GLY A 204 -11.65 2.63 22.68
C GLY A 204 -12.52 1.81 21.71
N LEU A 205 -12.71 2.28 20.47
CA LEU A 205 -13.44 1.56 19.43
C LEU A 205 -12.49 0.59 18.71
N THR A 206 -12.26 -0.59 19.30
CA THR A 206 -11.23 -1.54 18.87
C THR A 206 -11.77 -2.80 18.18
N THR A 207 -13.08 -2.89 17.95
CA THR A 207 -13.69 -4.03 17.25
C THR A 207 -14.45 -3.58 16.00
N PRO A 208 -14.61 -4.40 14.96
CA PRO A 208 -15.38 -4.05 13.77
C PRO A 208 -16.79 -3.52 14.10
N SER A 209 -17.48 -4.14 15.06
CA SER A 209 -18.79 -3.68 15.54
C SER A 209 -18.75 -2.28 16.18
N LYS A 210 -17.78 -2.02 17.04
CA LYS A 210 -17.62 -0.69 17.69
C LYS A 210 -17.23 0.38 16.68
N ILE A 211 -16.31 0.06 15.77
CA ILE A 211 -15.85 0.97 14.70
C ILE A 211 -17.02 1.35 13.81
N ARG A 212 -17.85 0.38 13.39
CA ARG A 212 -19.02 0.62 12.54
C ARG A 212 -19.98 1.67 13.09
N ASN A 213 -20.19 1.72 14.41
CA ASN A 213 -21.12 2.67 15.02
C ASN A 213 -20.80 4.13 14.68
N LYS A 214 -19.53 4.42 14.38
CA LYS A 214 -19.06 5.72 13.91
C LYS A 214 -18.71 5.73 12.41
N TYR A 215 -18.17 4.63 11.88
CA TYR A 215 -17.67 4.54 10.50
C TYR A 215 -18.81 4.52 9.48
N CYS A 216 -19.83 3.70 9.73
CA CYS A 216 -20.97 3.51 8.82
C CYS A 216 -22.21 3.08 9.61
N LYS A 217 -22.70 3.95 10.51
CA LYS A 217 -23.77 3.67 11.50
C LYS A 217 -24.97 2.91 10.93
N GLY A 218 -25.41 3.25 9.71
CA GLY A 218 -26.55 2.62 9.03
C GLY A 218 -26.30 1.23 8.44
N ASN A 219 -25.04 0.82 8.23
CA ASN A 219 -24.73 -0.47 7.63
C ASN A 219 -24.47 -1.55 8.69
N LYS A 220 -25.52 -2.28 9.05
CA LYS A 220 -25.44 -3.35 10.07
C LYS A 220 -24.62 -4.56 9.64
N THR A 221 -24.39 -4.75 8.33
CA THR A 221 -23.68 -5.92 7.75
C THR A 221 -22.20 -5.67 7.50
N TRP A 222 -21.75 -4.41 7.58
CA TRP A 222 -20.36 -4.05 7.31
C TRP A 222 -19.36 -4.81 8.21
N PRO A 223 -19.57 -4.93 9.55
CA PRO A 223 -18.65 -5.69 10.40
C PRO A 223 -18.52 -7.15 9.96
N GLN A 224 -19.63 -7.78 9.57
CA GLN A 224 -19.69 -9.17 9.12
C GLN A 224 -18.92 -9.34 7.81
N LYS A 225 -19.09 -8.42 6.85
CA LYS A 225 -18.37 -8.46 5.57
C LYS A 225 -16.85 -8.31 5.78
N VAL A 226 -16.44 -7.39 6.66
CA VAL A 226 -15.02 -7.19 6.98
C VAL A 226 -14.46 -8.43 7.68
N SER A 227 -15.12 -8.95 8.71
CA SER A 227 -14.67 -10.17 9.40
C SER A 227 -14.69 -11.41 8.49
N ALA A 228 -15.65 -11.51 7.57
CA ALA A 228 -15.69 -12.57 6.57
C ALA A 228 -14.45 -12.51 5.67
N GLU A 229 -14.10 -11.32 5.14
CA GLU A 229 -12.88 -11.17 4.35
C GLU A 229 -11.61 -11.49 5.15
N MET A 230 -11.53 -11.09 6.42
CA MET A 230 -10.41 -11.49 7.30
C MET A 230 -10.30 -13.01 7.41
N ASN A 231 -11.43 -13.72 7.48
CA ASN A 231 -11.47 -15.19 7.51
C ASN A 231 -11.15 -15.82 6.17
N GLU A 232 -11.52 -15.22 5.04
CA GLU A 232 -11.11 -15.68 3.71
C GLU A 232 -9.58 -15.61 3.57
N ILE A 233 -8.97 -14.50 3.98
CA ILE A 233 -7.50 -14.37 3.99
C ILE A 233 -6.87 -15.42 4.91
N ARG A 234 -7.40 -15.58 6.13
CA ARG A 234 -6.96 -16.62 7.07
C ARG A 234 -7.00 -18.00 6.44
N ASN A 235 -8.13 -18.38 5.83
CA ASN A 235 -8.33 -19.71 5.26
C ASN A 235 -7.43 -19.95 4.05
N PHE A 236 -7.21 -18.93 3.22
CA PHE A 236 -6.23 -18.98 2.14
C PHE A 236 -4.83 -19.25 2.68
N LEU A 237 -4.41 -18.55 3.73
CA LEU A 237 -3.08 -18.73 4.33
C LEU A 237 -2.94 -20.09 5.01
N LYS A 238 -3.97 -20.56 5.72
CA LYS A 238 -3.99 -21.93 6.26
C LYS A 238 -3.75 -22.96 5.17
N LYS A 239 -4.48 -22.87 4.05
CA LYS A 239 -4.29 -23.75 2.90
C LYS A 239 -2.89 -23.63 2.29
N ARG A 240 -2.35 -22.41 2.20
CA ARG A 240 -1.00 -22.13 1.66
C ARG A 240 0.12 -22.76 2.49
N TYR A 241 -0.10 -22.92 3.79
CA TYR A 241 0.86 -23.49 4.74
C TYR A 241 0.49 -24.91 5.21
N GLU A 242 -0.58 -25.50 4.66
CA GLU A 242 -1.08 -26.82 5.06
C GLU A 242 -1.45 -26.93 6.56
N LEU A 243 -1.95 -25.83 7.16
CA LEU A 243 -2.36 -25.69 8.57
C LEU A 243 -3.86 -25.97 8.83
#